data_AF-A0A965ZLR7-F1
#
_entry.id   AF-A0A965ZLR7-F1
#
_cell.length_a   1.000
_cell.length_b   1.000
_cell.length_c   1.000
_cell.angle_alpha   90.00
_cell.angle_beta   90.00
_cell.angle_gamma   90.00
#
_symmetry.space_group_name_H-M   'P 1'
#
loop_
_entity.id
_entity.type
_entity.pdbx_description
1 polymer ?
#
loop_
_entity_poly.entity_id
_entity_poly.type
_entity_poly.pdbx_seq_one_letter_code
_entity_poly.pdbx_strand_id
1 'polypeptide(L)'
;MKKLLLLSVLVGLMFAGFLVGRVTAPAPLYQPAALDGKDPLGAAFEDFLRAQENTIALFRDSAFFDGEQAQAEAYRGFLYALVGAIKAGALQSHDHPRFMRAVDWTSKSGLDNPDNNYYIAMIHDDADYRIIGNRGSTASLVFQLVIGQPGVRGAGTSDNVSVLYDRDIITDEDGAFEIIVSRQDPGPGINWLANGEGAETLLVRFTHSDWSGERDSRLLIEKIGEEGKPAPLLTPQSMAQGL
;
A
#
# COMPACT_ATOMS: atom_id res chain seq x y z
N MET A 1 -26.14 26.35 -21.58
CA MET A 1 -24.84 26.41 -22.31
C MET A 1 -23.71 26.97 -21.46
N LYS A 2 -23.78 28.22 -20.95
CA LYS A 2 -22.68 28.83 -20.16
C LYS A 2 -22.29 28.06 -18.88
N LYS A 3 -23.27 27.50 -18.15
CA LYS A 3 -23.01 26.67 -16.93
C LYS A 3 -22.33 25.33 -17.23
N LEU A 4 -22.67 24.70 -18.36
CA LEU A 4 -22.02 23.45 -18.79
C LEU A 4 -20.57 23.69 -19.19
N LEU A 5 -20.31 24.80 -19.90
CA LEU A 5 -18.97 25.20 -20.31
C LEU A 5 -18.06 25.46 -19.11
N LEU A 6 -18.58 26.15 -18.08
CA LEU A 6 -17.86 26.44 -16.84
C LEU A 6 -17.50 25.15 -16.07
N LEU A 7 -18.42 24.19 -16.03
CA LEU A 7 -18.20 22.89 -15.38
C LEU A 7 -17.13 22.08 -16.12
N SER A 8 -17.16 22.03 -17.45
CA SER A 8 -16.13 21.35 -18.24
C SER A 8 -14.75 22.00 -18.11
N VAL A 9 -14.67 23.33 -17.94
CA VAL A 9 -13.39 24.02 -17.68
C VAL A 9 -12.87 23.72 -16.28
N LEU A 10 -13.74 23.69 -15.27
CA LEU A 10 -13.38 23.31 -13.90
C LEU A 10 -12.90 21.86 -13.81
N VAL A 11 -13.59 20.92 -14.48
CA VAL A 11 -13.18 19.52 -14.56
C VAL A 11 -11.85 19.40 -15.31
N GLY A 12 -11.68 20.12 -16.43
CA GLY A 12 -10.42 20.14 -17.18
C GLY A 12 -9.24 20.67 -16.35
N LEU A 13 -9.46 21.73 -15.56
CA LEU A 13 -8.43 22.30 -14.68
C LEU A 13 -8.09 21.38 -13.49
N MET A 14 -9.08 20.71 -12.89
CA MET A 14 -8.82 19.72 -11.85
C MET A 14 -8.08 18.49 -12.40
N PHE A 15 -8.47 18.01 -13.58
CA PHE A 15 -7.81 16.87 -14.22
C PHE A 15 -6.39 17.21 -14.65
N ALA A 16 -6.17 18.41 -15.20
CA ALA A 16 -4.84 18.91 -15.54
C ALA A 16 -3.98 19.13 -14.29
N GLY A 17 -4.54 19.70 -13.20
CA GLY A 17 -3.84 19.87 -11.93
C GLY A 17 -3.44 18.53 -11.29
N PHE A 18 -4.29 17.51 -11.38
CA PHE A 18 -3.99 16.14 -10.93
C PHE A 18 -2.90 15.48 -11.78
N LEU A 19 -2.97 15.59 -13.11
CA LEU A 19 -1.94 15.07 -14.02
C LEU A 19 -0.60 15.79 -13.86
N VAL A 20 -0.62 17.11 -13.73
CA VAL A 20 0.58 17.91 -13.44
C VAL A 20 1.13 17.49 -12.08
N GLY A 21 0.33 17.40 -11.02
CA GLY A 21 0.77 16.89 -9.72
C GLY A 21 1.38 15.49 -9.78
N ARG A 22 0.85 14.59 -10.62
CA ARG A 22 1.43 13.25 -10.86
C ARG A 22 2.78 13.29 -11.58
N VAL A 23 2.94 14.18 -12.56
CA VAL A 23 4.15 14.24 -13.42
C VAL A 23 5.22 15.16 -12.84
N THR A 24 4.82 16.17 -12.05
CA THR A 24 5.67 17.23 -11.55
C THR A 24 5.82 17.23 -10.04
N ALA A 25 5.38 16.21 -9.30
CA ALA A 25 5.83 16.02 -7.92
C ALA A 25 7.23 15.39 -7.99
N PRO A 26 8.31 16.19 -7.99
CA PRO A 26 9.65 15.66 -8.00
C PRO A 26 9.96 15.50 -6.52
N ALA A 27 9.27 14.59 -5.84
CA ALA A 27 9.81 14.15 -4.56
C ALA A 27 11.20 13.65 -4.93
N PRO A 28 12.29 14.28 -4.42
CA PRO A 28 13.63 13.89 -4.82
C PRO A 28 13.73 12.39 -4.57
N LEU A 29 13.87 11.63 -5.67
CA LEU A 29 13.96 10.19 -5.59
C LEU A 29 15.22 9.91 -4.80
N TYR A 30 15.06 9.31 -3.62
CA TYR A 30 16.18 8.80 -2.88
C TYR A 30 16.89 7.79 -3.78
N GLN A 31 18.12 8.11 -4.17
CA GLN A 31 18.99 7.18 -4.87
C GLN A 31 19.77 6.42 -3.80
N PRO A 32 19.57 5.10 -3.65
CA PRO A 32 20.39 4.31 -2.75
C PRO A 32 21.86 4.43 -3.19
N ALA A 33 22.78 4.44 -2.22
CA ALA A 33 24.18 4.39 -2.53
C ALA A 33 24.50 3.02 -3.17
N ALA A 34 25.57 2.95 -3.96
CA ALA A 34 26.03 1.66 -4.44
C ALA A 34 26.46 0.81 -3.24
N LEU A 35 25.77 -0.31 -3.00
CA LEU A 35 26.11 -1.25 -1.93
C LEU A 35 27.57 -1.71 -2.12
N ASP A 36 28.41 -1.57 -1.09
CA ASP A 36 29.74 -2.18 -1.10
C ASP A 36 29.56 -3.70 -1.23
N GLY A 37 30.13 -4.29 -2.28
CA GLY A 37 29.94 -5.70 -2.62
C GLY A 37 30.45 -6.70 -1.57
N LYS A 38 31.06 -6.22 -0.48
CA LYS A 38 31.57 -7.04 0.64
C LYS A 38 30.59 -7.20 1.80
N ASP A 39 29.68 -6.26 2.02
CA ASP A 39 28.60 -6.34 3.03
C ASP A 39 27.33 -5.61 2.55
N PRO A 40 26.53 -6.26 1.70
CA PRO A 40 25.32 -5.64 1.15
C PRO A 40 24.27 -5.28 2.21
N LEU A 41 24.20 -6.03 3.31
CA LEU A 41 23.23 -5.76 4.38
C LEU A 41 23.66 -4.55 5.21
N GLY A 42 24.94 -4.48 5.60
CA GLY A 42 25.48 -3.32 6.29
C GLY A 42 25.28 -2.04 5.48
N ALA A 43 25.62 -2.07 4.19
CA ALA A 43 25.41 -0.94 3.29
C ALA A 43 23.93 -0.55 3.16
N ALA A 44 23.01 -1.50 3.02
CA ALA A 44 21.58 -1.22 2.95
C ALA A 44 21.04 -0.59 4.25
N PHE A 45 21.58 -1.01 5.40
CA PHE A 45 21.20 -0.43 6.68
C PHE A 45 21.74 0.99 6.88
N GLU A 46 22.98 1.27 6.44
CA GLU A 46 23.51 2.64 6.41
C GLU A 46 22.68 3.54 5.49
N ASP A 47 22.25 3.03 4.34
CA ASP A 47 21.37 3.75 3.42
C ASP A 47 19.99 4.02 4.03
N PHE A 48 19.39 3.03 4.71
CA PHE A 48 18.17 3.23 5.49
C PHE A 48 18.30 4.35 6.52
N LEU A 49 19.41 4.41 7.26
CA LEU A 49 19.68 5.50 8.22
C LEU A 49 19.80 6.85 7.52
N ARG A 50 20.53 6.91 6.40
CA ARG A 50 20.71 8.11 5.59
C ARG A 50 19.38 8.61 5.00
N ALA A 51 18.49 7.70 4.60
CA ALA A 51 17.16 8.05 4.11
C ALA A 51 16.33 8.79 5.19
N GLN A 52 16.54 8.48 6.46
CA GLN A 52 15.88 9.18 7.56
C GLN A 52 16.39 10.60 7.77
N GLU A 53 17.71 10.79 7.69
CA GLU A 53 18.30 12.12 7.73
C GLU A 53 17.79 12.99 6.57
N ASN A 54 17.74 12.42 5.37
CA ASN A 54 17.21 13.08 4.17
C ASN A 54 15.73 13.45 4.34
N THR A 55 14.90 12.56 4.90
CA THR A 55 13.47 12.83 5.13
C THR A 55 13.26 13.97 6.13
N ILE A 56 14.05 14.00 7.21
CA ILE A 56 14.00 15.10 8.18
C ILE A 56 14.45 16.42 7.52
N ALA A 57 15.49 16.39 6.68
CA ALA A 57 15.93 17.57 5.94
C ALA A 57 14.83 18.11 5.01
N LEU A 58 14.10 17.23 4.32
CA LEU A 58 12.95 17.61 3.49
C LEU A 58 11.84 18.29 4.30
N PHE A 59 11.54 17.78 5.50
CA PHE A 59 10.57 18.44 6.37
C PHE A 59 11.04 19.82 6.84
N ARG A 60 12.33 20.00 7.15
CA ARG A 60 12.89 21.28 7.57
C ARG A 60 12.94 22.33 6.45
N ASP A 61 13.06 21.89 5.19
CA ASP A 61 13.08 22.77 4.02
C ASP A 61 11.67 23.23 3.59
N SER A 62 10.63 22.54 4.08
CA SER A 62 9.24 22.89 3.80
C SER A 62 8.87 24.27 4.33
N ALA A 63 8.15 25.05 3.52
CA ALA A 63 7.56 26.32 3.94
C ALA A 63 6.56 26.18 5.11
N PHE A 64 6.07 24.96 5.36
CA PHE A 64 5.15 24.64 6.47
C PHE A 64 5.88 24.21 7.75
N PHE A 65 7.21 24.29 7.80
CA PHE A 65 7.99 24.03 9.01
C PHE A 65 8.09 25.28 9.90
N ASP A 66 6.96 25.96 10.13
CA ASP A 66 6.89 27.27 10.77
C ASP A 66 6.30 27.22 12.20
N GLY A 67 7.09 27.69 13.17
CA GLY A 67 6.69 27.73 14.58
C GLY A 67 6.77 26.37 15.30
N GLU A 68 6.71 26.42 16.65
CA GLU A 68 7.00 25.26 17.50
C GLU A 68 6.05 24.08 17.26
N GLN A 69 4.76 24.36 17.02
CA GLN A 69 3.75 23.32 16.80
C GLN A 69 4.00 22.57 15.49
N ALA A 70 4.22 23.28 14.37
CA ALA A 70 4.45 22.63 13.08
C ALA A 70 5.76 21.82 13.09
N GLN A 71 6.79 22.32 13.77
CA GLN A 71 8.04 21.59 13.97
C GLN A 71 7.81 20.28 14.73
N ALA A 72 7.08 20.31 15.85
CA ALA A 72 6.75 19.12 16.62
C ALA A 72 5.93 18.10 15.79
N GLU A 73 4.96 18.59 15.03
CA GLU A 73 4.13 17.76 14.15
C GLU A 73 4.94 17.13 13.00
N ALA A 74 5.90 17.85 12.43
CA ALA A 74 6.78 17.30 11.40
C ALA A 74 7.64 16.14 11.93
N TYR A 75 8.23 16.27 13.12
CA TYR A 75 8.96 15.15 13.74
C TYR A 75 8.03 13.98 14.08
N ARG A 76 6.82 14.24 14.56
CA ARG A 76 5.83 13.18 14.81
C ARG A 76 5.41 12.48 13.51
N GLY A 77 5.19 13.24 12.44
CA GLY A 77 4.90 12.72 11.11
C GLY A 77 6.04 11.85 10.57
N PHE A 78 7.29 12.25 10.80
CA PHE A 78 8.47 11.44 10.46
C PHE A 78 8.45 10.09 11.19
N LEU A 79 8.15 10.09 12.50
CA LEU A 79 8.07 8.85 13.27
C LEU A 79 6.94 7.93 12.75
N TYR A 80 5.77 8.48 12.40
CA TYR A 80 4.69 7.70 11.80
C TYR A 80 5.09 7.09 10.45
N ALA A 81 5.78 7.85 9.59
CA ALA A 81 6.27 7.37 8.31
C ALA A 81 7.33 6.27 8.49
N LEU A 82 8.24 6.44 9.45
CA LEU A 82 9.27 5.46 9.79
C LEU A 82 8.67 4.12 10.23
N VAL A 83 7.69 4.14 11.14
CA VAL A 83 6.98 2.93 11.56
C VAL A 83 6.27 2.27 10.36
N GLY A 84 5.63 3.08 9.51
CA GLY A 84 4.99 2.61 8.28
C GLY A 84 5.97 1.91 7.34
N ALA A 85 7.14 2.51 7.07
CA ALA A 85 8.17 1.95 6.20
C ALA A 85 8.73 0.63 6.74
N ILE A 86 8.96 0.54 8.05
CA ILE A 86 9.42 -0.71 8.70
C ILE A 86 8.36 -1.81 8.55
N LYS A 87 7.09 -1.49 8.82
CA LYS A 87 5.99 -2.45 8.66
C LYS A 87 5.89 -2.92 7.21
N ALA A 88 5.74 -1.97 6.27
CA ALA A 88 5.42 -2.19 4.86
C ALA A 88 6.56 -2.77 4.02
N GLY A 89 7.80 -2.31 4.25
CA GLY A 89 8.98 -2.75 3.49
C GLY A 89 9.75 -3.85 4.21
N ALA A 90 10.29 -3.54 5.39
CA ALA A 90 11.34 -4.34 6.01
C ALA A 90 10.86 -5.69 6.59
N LEU A 91 9.59 -5.78 7.00
CA LEU A 91 9.06 -6.93 7.74
C LEU A 91 8.10 -7.82 6.94
N GLN A 92 7.89 -7.50 5.66
CA GLN A 92 6.98 -8.23 4.77
C GLN A 92 7.72 -9.24 3.89
N SER A 93 6.97 -10.17 3.31
CA SER A 93 7.47 -11.18 2.38
C SER A 93 6.50 -11.35 1.21
N HIS A 94 7.01 -11.31 -0.02
CA HIS A 94 6.26 -11.65 -1.23
C HIS A 94 6.01 -13.17 -1.35
N ASP A 95 6.91 -13.98 -0.79
CA ASP A 95 6.86 -15.44 -0.87
C ASP A 95 5.85 -16.04 0.12
N HIS A 96 5.74 -15.42 1.30
CA HIS A 96 4.78 -15.81 2.35
C HIS A 96 3.92 -14.60 2.72
N PRO A 97 2.96 -14.24 1.84
CA PRO A 97 2.14 -13.06 2.04
C PRO A 97 1.29 -13.19 3.30
N ARG A 98 1.07 -12.06 3.96
CA ARG A 98 0.15 -11.98 5.10
C ARG A 98 -0.36 -10.56 5.24
N PHE A 99 -1.66 -10.46 5.46
CA PHE A 99 -2.28 -9.16 5.71
C PHE A 99 -1.76 -8.57 7.02
N MET A 100 -1.35 -7.32 6.95
CA MET A 100 -1.09 -6.49 8.13
C MET A 100 -1.76 -5.13 7.96
N ARG A 101 -2.00 -4.46 9.09
CA ARG A 101 -2.38 -3.05 9.07
C ARG A 101 -1.18 -2.17 8.71
N ALA A 102 -1.18 -1.64 7.49
CA ALA A 102 -0.15 -0.72 7.03
C ALA A 102 -0.35 0.69 7.60
N VAL A 103 -1.62 1.09 7.72
CA VAL A 103 -2.03 2.39 8.23
C VAL A 103 -2.93 2.21 9.45
N ASP A 104 -2.51 2.82 10.56
CA ASP A 104 -3.21 2.83 11.83
C ASP A 104 -2.76 4.05 12.68
N TRP A 105 -3.19 4.11 13.93
CA TRP A 105 -2.84 5.22 14.82
C TRP A 105 -1.34 5.29 15.17
N THR A 106 -0.56 4.25 14.88
CA THR A 106 0.90 4.16 15.07
C THR A 106 1.70 4.33 13.77
N SER A 107 1.08 4.18 12.60
CA SER A 107 1.70 4.41 11.29
C SER A 107 0.73 5.12 10.35
N LYS A 108 1.07 6.34 9.96
CA LYS A 108 0.24 7.17 9.09
C LYS A 108 0.97 7.39 7.76
N SER A 109 0.19 7.40 6.68
CA SER A 109 0.67 7.68 5.33
C SER A 109 -0.26 8.73 4.72
N GLY A 110 0.29 9.71 4.01
CA GLY A 110 -0.38 10.97 3.67
C GLY A 110 -1.80 10.79 3.13
N LEU A 111 -2.74 11.54 3.72
CA LEU A 111 -4.18 11.49 3.44
C LEU A 111 -4.85 10.15 3.84
N ASP A 112 -4.42 9.54 4.95
CA ASP A 112 -5.11 8.40 5.54
C ASP A 112 -6.56 8.76 5.90
N ASN A 113 -7.51 7.95 5.42
CA ASN A 113 -8.91 8.09 5.80
C ASN A 113 -9.09 7.53 7.22
N PRO A 114 -9.46 8.34 8.23
CA PRO A 114 -9.67 7.86 9.58
C PRO A 114 -10.78 6.81 9.68
N ASP A 115 -11.67 6.75 8.69
CA ASP A 115 -12.77 5.78 8.61
C ASP A 115 -12.35 4.43 8.00
N ASN A 116 -11.09 4.28 7.61
CA ASN A 116 -10.59 3.06 6.97
C ASN A 116 -9.65 2.26 7.86
N ASN A 117 -9.86 0.94 7.88
CA ASN A 117 -8.79 -0.01 8.19
C ASN A 117 -8.12 -0.46 6.89
N TYR A 118 -6.84 -0.12 6.75
CA TYR A 118 -6.02 -0.45 5.59
C TYR A 118 -5.15 -1.67 5.85
N TYR A 119 -5.38 -2.73 5.09
CA TYR A 119 -4.55 -3.92 5.11
C TYR A 119 -3.72 -4.02 3.84
N ILE A 120 -2.46 -4.44 3.96
CA ILE A 120 -1.65 -4.79 2.80
C ILE A 120 -1.09 -6.19 2.94
N ALA A 121 -0.90 -6.84 1.80
CA ALA A 121 -0.06 -8.02 1.66
C ALA A 121 0.83 -7.83 0.41
N MET A 122 2.10 -8.20 0.53
CA MET A 122 3.04 -8.19 -0.59
C MET A 122 2.80 -9.40 -1.48
N ILE A 123 2.74 -9.23 -2.80
CA ILE A 123 2.52 -10.32 -3.77
C ILE A 123 3.52 -10.25 -4.92
N HIS A 124 3.68 -11.36 -5.64
CA HIS A 124 4.38 -11.39 -6.92
C HIS A 124 3.36 -11.26 -8.04
N ASP A 125 3.75 -10.59 -9.12
CA ASP A 125 2.90 -10.41 -10.29
C ASP A 125 2.73 -11.69 -11.12
N ASP A 126 3.57 -12.70 -10.90
CA ASP A 126 3.67 -13.97 -11.64
C ASP A 126 3.19 -15.18 -10.85
N ALA A 127 2.58 -14.95 -9.70
CA ALA A 127 2.03 -15.98 -8.84
C ALA A 127 0.51 -15.87 -8.68
N ASP A 128 -0.09 -17.00 -8.34
CA ASP A 128 -1.51 -17.10 -8.02
C ASP A 128 -1.71 -17.19 -6.50
N TYR A 129 -2.78 -16.55 -6.01
CA TYR A 129 -3.09 -16.49 -4.59
C TYR A 129 -4.57 -16.78 -4.34
N ARG A 130 -4.85 -17.33 -3.16
CA ARG A 130 -6.19 -17.46 -2.61
C ARG A 130 -6.34 -16.51 -1.43
N ILE A 131 -7.40 -15.70 -1.45
CA ILE A 131 -7.81 -14.87 -0.33
C ILE A 131 -9.08 -15.45 0.26
N ILE A 132 -9.08 -15.67 1.57
CA ILE A 132 -10.25 -16.16 2.32
C ILE A 132 -10.64 -15.08 3.34
N GLY A 133 -11.93 -14.78 3.40
CA GLY A 133 -12.43 -13.75 4.31
C GLY A 133 -13.95 -13.81 4.50
N ASN A 134 -14.47 -12.77 5.14
CA ASN A 134 -15.90 -12.58 5.33
C ASN A 134 -16.23 -11.11 5.06
N ARG A 135 -17.39 -10.82 4.47
CA ARG A 135 -17.79 -9.44 4.13
C ARG A 135 -17.88 -8.55 5.38
N GLY A 136 -18.16 -9.13 6.55
CA GLY A 136 -18.38 -8.39 7.79
C GLY A 136 -19.56 -7.43 7.66
N SER A 137 -19.57 -6.38 8.48
CA SER A 137 -20.67 -5.40 8.51
C SER A 137 -20.26 -3.98 8.15
N THR A 138 -19.00 -3.76 7.76
CA THR A 138 -18.49 -2.43 7.36
C THR A 138 -19.26 -1.85 6.17
N ALA A 139 -19.35 -0.53 6.09
CA ALA A 139 -20.02 0.17 5.01
C ALA A 139 -19.44 -0.14 3.61
N SER A 140 -18.13 -0.39 3.49
CA SER A 140 -17.52 -0.80 2.22
C SER A 140 -16.28 -1.66 2.41
N LEU A 141 -16.09 -2.62 1.52
CA LEU A 141 -14.86 -3.41 1.38
C LEU A 141 -14.35 -3.31 -0.06
N VAL A 142 -13.07 -2.98 -0.24
CA VAL A 142 -12.43 -2.87 -1.56
C VAL A 142 -11.06 -3.54 -1.54
N PHE A 143 -10.82 -4.41 -2.52
CA PHE A 143 -9.52 -5.00 -2.80
C PHE A 143 -8.89 -4.33 -4.02
N GLN A 144 -7.60 -4.01 -3.95
CA GLN A 144 -6.84 -3.41 -5.03
C GLN A 144 -5.51 -4.10 -5.18
N LEU A 145 -5.19 -4.53 -6.40
CA LEU A 145 -3.82 -4.84 -6.79
C LEU A 145 -3.18 -3.58 -7.31
N VAL A 146 -2.03 -3.21 -6.76
CA VAL A 146 -1.36 -1.96 -7.08
C VAL A 146 0.08 -2.17 -7.52
N ILE A 147 0.49 -1.33 -8.49
CA ILE A 147 1.87 -1.09 -8.90
C ILE A 147 2.33 0.17 -8.20
N GLY A 148 3.48 0.11 -7.54
CA GLY A 148 4.07 1.26 -6.88
C GLY A 148 3.32 1.62 -5.60
N GLN A 149 4.03 1.62 -4.48
CA GLN A 149 3.56 2.24 -3.25
C GLN A 149 4.37 3.52 -3.00
N PRO A 150 3.75 4.71 -2.93
CA PRO A 150 4.47 5.96 -2.68
C PRO A 150 5.41 5.85 -1.47
N GLY A 151 6.69 6.16 -1.69
CA GLY A 151 7.73 6.07 -0.66
C GLY A 151 8.36 4.67 -0.49
N VAL A 152 7.92 3.67 -1.24
CA VAL A 152 8.56 2.34 -1.31
C VAL A 152 9.34 2.25 -2.62
N ARG A 153 10.61 1.83 -2.55
CA ARG A 153 11.47 1.58 -3.73
C ARG A 153 11.52 2.71 -4.77
N GLY A 154 11.34 3.96 -4.34
CA GLY A 154 11.34 5.13 -5.23
C GLY A 154 10.08 5.30 -6.07
N ALA A 155 8.98 4.59 -5.78
CA ALA A 155 7.71 4.85 -6.42
C ALA A 155 7.16 6.22 -5.99
N GLY A 156 6.87 7.09 -6.96
CA GLY A 156 6.25 8.40 -6.72
C GLY A 156 4.71 8.38 -6.75
N THR A 157 4.12 7.33 -7.31
CA THR A 157 2.67 7.16 -7.46
C THR A 157 2.28 5.69 -7.27
N SER A 158 0.98 5.45 -7.10
CA SER A 158 0.37 4.12 -7.14
C SER A 158 -0.65 4.05 -8.28
N ASP A 159 -0.66 2.95 -9.02
CA ASP A 159 -1.65 2.66 -10.06
C ASP A 159 -2.31 1.29 -9.80
N ASN A 160 -3.61 1.19 -10.04
CA ASN A 160 -4.33 -0.07 -9.87
C ASN A 160 -4.15 -0.96 -11.10
N VAL A 161 -3.72 -2.20 -10.87
CA VAL A 161 -3.79 -3.28 -11.87
C VAL A 161 -5.22 -3.82 -11.96
N SER A 162 -5.83 -4.06 -10.80
CA SER A 162 -7.18 -4.61 -10.69
C SER A 162 -7.84 -4.14 -9.40
N VAL A 163 -9.16 -4.01 -9.43
CA VAL A 163 -9.96 -3.58 -8.28
C VAL A 163 -11.21 -4.43 -8.21
N LEU A 164 -11.50 -4.96 -7.02
CA LEU A 164 -12.72 -5.70 -6.73
C LEU A 164 -13.46 -5.00 -5.59
N TYR A 165 -14.68 -4.58 -5.87
CA TYR A 165 -15.57 -3.95 -4.91
C TYR A 165 -16.48 -5.00 -4.27
N ASP A 166 -16.81 -4.79 -3.01
CA ASP A 166 -17.71 -5.65 -2.24
C ASP A 166 -19.03 -6.01 -2.92
N ARG A 167 -19.67 -5.07 -3.60
CA ARG A 167 -20.92 -5.31 -4.34
C ARG A 167 -20.80 -6.36 -5.45
N ASP A 168 -19.58 -6.61 -5.91
CA ASP A 168 -19.27 -7.55 -6.99
C ASP A 168 -18.73 -8.88 -6.44
N ILE A 169 -18.58 -9.00 -5.11
CA ILE A 169 -18.13 -10.23 -4.44
C ILE A 169 -19.33 -11.15 -4.19
N ILE A 170 -19.24 -12.36 -4.72
CA ILE A 170 -20.12 -13.47 -4.39
C ILE A 170 -19.75 -13.99 -3.00
N THR A 171 -20.72 -13.99 -2.10
CA THR A 171 -20.59 -14.53 -0.74
C THR A 171 -21.57 -15.67 -0.52
N ASP A 172 -21.30 -16.52 0.47
CA ASP A 172 -22.32 -17.44 1.01
C ASP A 172 -23.31 -16.73 1.94
N GLU A 173 -24.23 -17.50 2.54
CA GLU A 173 -25.27 -16.99 3.45
C GLU A 173 -24.69 -16.35 4.73
N ASP A 174 -23.51 -16.79 5.16
CA ASP A 174 -22.80 -16.25 6.33
C ASP A 174 -21.87 -15.08 5.95
N GLY A 175 -21.82 -14.70 4.68
CA GLY A 175 -20.99 -13.62 4.15
C GLY A 175 -19.53 -14.02 3.90
N ALA A 176 -19.19 -15.31 3.98
CA ALA A 176 -17.85 -15.78 3.66
C ALA A 176 -17.60 -15.69 2.15
N PHE A 177 -16.34 -15.42 1.78
CA PHE A 177 -15.91 -15.39 0.39
C PHE A 177 -14.52 -16.03 0.23
N GLU A 178 -14.30 -16.51 -0.99
CA GLU A 178 -12.98 -16.82 -1.52
C GLU A 178 -12.75 -15.93 -2.76
N ILE A 179 -11.56 -15.34 -2.87
CA ILE A 179 -11.12 -14.59 -4.07
C ILE A 179 -9.84 -15.24 -4.60
N ILE A 180 -9.82 -15.51 -5.89
CA ILE A 180 -8.61 -15.93 -6.61
C ILE A 180 -7.92 -14.70 -7.19
N VAL A 181 -6.63 -14.57 -6.91
CA VAL A 181 -5.74 -13.63 -7.57
C VAL A 181 -4.92 -14.43 -8.56
N SER A 182 -5.07 -14.17 -9.86
CA SER A 182 -4.36 -14.92 -10.90
C SER A 182 -4.30 -14.12 -12.20
N ARG A 183 -3.31 -14.40 -13.06
CA ARG A 183 -3.24 -13.78 -14.39
C ARG A 183 -4.32 -14.28 -15.33
N GLN A 184 -4.62 -15.58 -15.28
CA GLN A 184 -5.68 -16.19 -16.07
C GLN A 184 -7.01 -16.14 -15.32
N ASP A 185 -8.08 -15.80 -16.05
CA ASP A 185 -9.45 -15.86 -15.55
C ASP A 185 -9.77 -17.31 -15.11
N PRO A 186 -10.09 -17.55 -13.82
CA PRO A 186 -10.37 -18.88 -13.30
C PRO A 186 -11.74 -19.42 -13.76
N GLY A 187 -12.58 -18.59 -14.40
CA GLY A 187 -13.85 -18.97 -14.97
C GLY A 187 -15.06 -18.39 -14.22
N PRO A 188 -16.28 -18.67 -14.71
CA PRO A 188 -17.49 -18.05 -14.20
C PRO A 188 -17.81 -18.48 -12.76
N GLY A 189 -18.35 -17.55 -11.97
CA GLY A 189 -18.80 -17.81 -10.60
C GLY A 189 -17.69 -17.79 -9.55
N ILE A 190 -16.47 -17.40 -9.92
CA ILE A 190 -15.33 -17.26 -9.02
C ILE A 190 -15.06 -15.76 -8.83
N ASN A 191 -14.92 -15.30 -7.58
CA ASN A 191 -14.45 -13.94 -7.33
C ASN A 191 -12.99 -13.85 -7.77
N TRP A 192 -12.70 -12.94 -8.68
CA TRP A 192 -11.40 -12.88 -9.32
C TRP A 192 -10.81 -11.47 -9.30
N LEU A 193 -9.54 -11.39 -8.90
CA LEU A 193 -8.69 -10.22 -9.07
C LEU A 193 -7.62 -10.56 -10.11
N ALA A 194 -7.76 -9.98 -11.30
CA ALA A 194 -6.78 -10.13 -12.37
C ALA A 194 -5.39 -9.62 -11.93
N ASN A 195 -4.45 -10.55 -11.72
CA ASN A 195 -3.05 -10.22 -11.49
C ASN A 195 -2.40 -9.77 -12.82
N GLY A 196 -1.35 -8.96 -12.75
CA GLY A 196 -0.76 -8.37 -13.95
C GLY A 196 0.61 -7.77 -13.67
N GLU A 197 1.37 -7.54 -14.75
CA GLU A 197 2.75 -7.05 -14.72
C GLU A 197 2.92 -5.85 -13.76
N GLY A 198 3.91 -5.96 -12.87
CA GLY A 198 4.25 -4.93 -11.89
C GLY A 198 3.38 -4.92 -10.62
N ALA A 199 2.35 -5.76 -10.51
CA ALA A 199 1.60 -5.89 -9.27
C ALA A 199 2.51 -6.38 -8.13
N GLU A 200 2.66 -5.57 -7.08
CA GLU A 200 3.54 -5.89 -5.95
C GLU A 200 2.81 -5.87 -4.61
N THR A 201 1.65 -5.22 -4.54
CA THR A 201 0.89 -5.07 -3.30
C THR A 201 -0.59 -5.32 -3.53
N LEU A 202 -1.19 -6.14 -2.67
CA LEU A 202 -2.62 -6.23 -2.48
C LEU A 202 -3.02 -5.32 -1.32
N LEU A 203 -3.77 -4.26 -1.62
CA LEU A 203 -4.31 -3.30 -0.68
C LEU A 203 -5.80 -3.53 -0.46
N VAL A 204 -6.20 -3.70 0.80
CA VAL A 204 -7.59 -3.90 1.20
C VAL A 204 -8.04 -2.77 2.11
N ARG A 205 -9.22 -2.21 1.83
CA ARG A 205 -9.83 -1.17 2.64
C ARG A 205 -11.16 -1.66 3.17
N PHE A 206 -11.27 -1.74 4.49
CA PHE A 206 -12.56 -1.76 5.18
C PHE A 206 -12.91 -0.33 5.59
N THR A 207 -13.99 0.21 5.04
CA THR A 207 -14.47 1.57 5.34
C THR A 207 -15.66 1.47 6.29
N HIS A 208 -15.55 2.14 7.43
CA HIS A 208 -16.60 2.18 8.45
C HIS A 208 -17.45 3.45 8.30
N SER A 209 -18.75 3.35 8.49
CA SER A 209 -19.63 4.51 8.70
C SER A 209 -20.10 4.62 10.16
N ASP A 210 -20.16 3.49 10.87
CA ASP A 210 -20.41 3.42 12.31
C ASP A 210 -19.40 2.52 13.02
N TRP A 211 -18.39 3.13 13.63
CA TRP A 211 -17.37 2.42 14.41
C TRP A 211 -17.92 1.67 15.64
N SER A 212 -19.13 1.99 16.11
CA SER A 212 -19.71 1.34 17.29
C SER A 212 -20.36 0.00 16.95
N GLY A 213 -21.05 -0.10 15.81
CA GLY A 213 -21.78 -1.29 15.36
C GLY A 213 -21.11 -2.12 14.26
N GLU A 214 -20.28 -1.50 13.41
CA GLU A 214 -19.67 -2.18 12.27
C GLU A 214 -18.37 -2.91 12.65
N ARG A 215 -18.11 -4.06 12.02
CA ARG A 215 -16.91 -4.86 12.24
C ARG A 215 -16.34 -5.30 10.89
N ASP A 216 -15.05 -5.12 10.72
CA ASP A 216 -14.28 -5.79 9.69
C ASP A 216 -14.06 -7.27 10.03
N SER A 217 -13.60 -8.05 9.06
CA SER A 217 -13.29 -9.45 9.26
C SER A 217 -11.79 -9.70 9.20
N ARG A 218 -11.37 -10.83 9.77
CA ARG A 218 -10.05 -11.38 9.47
C ARG A 218 -9.98 -11.74 7.98
N LEU A 219 -8.85 -11.43 7.37
CA LEU A 219 -8.48 -11.87 6.03
C LEU A 219 -7.28 -12.81 6.12
N LEU A 220 -7.27 -13.80 5.25
CA LEU A 220 -6.18 -14.74 5.04
C LEU A 220 -5.78 -14.67 3.56
N ILE A 221 -4.48 -14.77 3.29
CA ILE A 221 -3.94 -14.88 1.95
C ILE A 221 -2.92 -16.00 1.93
N GLU A 222 -2.98 -16.84 0.91
CA GLU A 222 -2.06 -17.95 0.70
C GLU A 222 -1.62 -17.94 -0.77
N LYS A 223 -0.33 -18.21 -1.00
CA LYS A 223 0.21 -18.43 -2.35
C LYS A 223 -0.16 -19.86 -2.76
N ILE A 224 -0.86 -20.00 -3.88
CA ILE A 224 -1.38 -21.29 -4.34
C ILE A 224 -0.20 -22.21 -4.71
N GLY A 225 -0.22 -23.44 -4.21
CA GLY A 225 0.87 -24.43 -4.37
C GLY A 225 1.97 -24.36 -3.30
N GLU A 226 1.92 -23.37 -2.41
CA GLU A 226 2.84 -23.21 -1.28
C GLU A 226 2.16 -23.40 0.08
N GLU A 227 0.94 -23.97 0.10
CA GLU A 227 0.14 -24.15 1.31
C GLU A 227 0.88 -25.03 2.34
N GLY A 228 0.88 -24.58 3.60
CA GLY A 228 1.50 -25.30 4.72
C GLY A 228 3.03 -25.33 4.71
N LYS A 229 3.70 -24.74 3.72
CA LYS A 229 5.16 -24.65 3.70
C LYS A 229 5.65 -23.51 4.61
N PRO A 230 6.68 -23.75 5.43
CA PRO A 230 7.23 -22.70 6.29
C PRO A 230 7.93 -21.62 5.47
N ALA A 231 7.98 -20.40 6.01
CA ALA A 231 8.76 -19.32 5.42
C ALA A 231 10.25 -19.70 5.29
N PRO A 232 10.94 -19.29 4.21
CA PRO A 232 12.37 -19.48 4.10
C PRO A 232 13.09 -18.73 5.23
N LEU A 233 14.29 -19.21 5.57
CA LEU A 233 15.13 -18.51 6.54
C LEU A 233 15.47 -17.11 6.02
N LEU A 234 15.42 -16.12 6.91
CA LEU A 234 15.84 -14.76 6.58
C LEU A 234 17.30 -14.76 6.13
N THR A 235 17.56 -14.20 4.97
CA THR A 235 18.92 -14.03 4.43
C THR A 235 19.36 -12.57 4.53
N PRO A 236 20.67 -12.28 4.57
CA PRO A 236 21.15 -10.91 4.49
C PRO A 236 20.64 -10.17 3.25
N GLN A 237 20.56 -10.86 2.12
CA GLN A 237 20.05 -10.29 0.87
C GLN A 237 18.56 -9.92 0.95
N SER A 238 17.71 -10.83 1.45
CA SER A 238 16.27 -10.56 1.56
C SER A 238 15.97 -9.45 2.58
N MET A 239 16.77 -9.37 3.66
CA MET A 239 16.65 -8.27 4.62
C MET A 239 17.09 -6.94 4.00
N ALA A 240 18.21 -6.92 3.29
CA ALA A 240 18.71 -5.73 2.60
C ALA A 240 17.70 -5.17 1.57
N GLN A 241 16.95 -6.04 0.89
CA GLN A 241 15.92 -5.63 -0.10
C GLN A 241 14.66 -5.00 0.50
N GLY A 242 14.40 -5.20 1.79
CA GLY A 242 13.25 -4.63 2.50
C GLY A 242 13.54 -3.29 3.18
N LEU A 243 14.81 -2.93 3.32
CA LEU A 243 15.29 -1.65 3.85
C LEU A 243 15.20 -0.55 2.79
#